data_AF-A0A843I5Q3-F1
#
_entry.id   AF-A0A843I5Q3-F1
#
_cell.length_a   1.000
_cell.length_b   1.000
_cell.length_c   1.000
_cell.angle_alpha   90.00
_cell.angle_beta   90.00
_cell.angle_gamma   90.00
#
_symmetry.space_group_name_H-M   'P 1'
#
loop_
_entity.id
_entity.type
_entity.pdbx_description
1 polymer ?
#
loop_
_entity_poly.entity_id
_entity_poly.type
_entity_poly.pdbx_seq_one_letter_code
_entity_poly.pdbx_strand_id
1 'polypeptide(L)'
;MVDPRPYHEFRLGIPMAFAGLLDFDDLVFYYSGMKRVVHVRDDVVKAAKDGVYTSSGSRLRGGTVVLAVDAVRIGPPSFSTVEEAELSTDSLRAPAPSDSL
;
A
#
# COMPACT_ATOMS: atom_id res chain seq x y z
N MET A 1 -5.23 -13.15 5.96
CA MET A 1 -4.25 -12.33 5.23
C MET A 1 -3.54 -11.45 6.24
N VAL A 2 -2.21 -11.40 6.20
CA VAL A 2 -1.41 -10.58 7.11
C VAL A 2 -0.78 -9.48 6.28
N ASP A 3 -1.12 -8.23 6.58
CA ASP A 3 -0.63 -7.06 5.86
C ASP A 3 -0.71 -5.86 6.82
N PRO A 4 0.37 -5.09 7.05
CA PRO A 4 0.33 -3.94 7.95
C PRO A 4 -0.60 -2.82 7.46
N ARG A 5 -0.85 -2.73 6.15
CA ARG A 5 -1.74 -1.71 5.56
C ARG A 5 -3.20 -2.18 5.63
N PRO A 6 -4.16 -1.26 5.88
CA PRO A 6 -5.58 -1.58 5.91
C PRO A 6 -6.23 -1.69 4.51
N TYR A 7 -5.44 -1.52 3.45
CA TYR A 7 -5.90 -1.49 2.07
C TYR A 7 -4.85 -2.05 1.12
N HIS A 8 -5.29 -2.41 -0.09
CA HIS A 8 -4.47 -2.67 -1.26
C HIS A 8 -4.46 -1.45 -2.20
N GLU A 9 -3.37 -1.26 -2.94
CA GLU A 9 -3.20 -0.17 -3.91
C GLU A 9 -3.16 -0.73 -5.34
N PHE A 10 -4.03 -0.22 -6.21
CA PHE A 10 -3.97 -0.49 -7.65
C PHE A 10 -2.97 0.44 -8.35
N ARG A 11 -1.67 0.24 -8.08
CA ARG A 11 -0.59 1.11 -8.58
C ARG A 11 -0.54 1.27 -10.10
N LEU A 12 -1.02 0.28 -10.85
CA LEU A 12 -1.13 0.38 -12.32
C LEU A 12 -2.05 1.53 -12.77
N GLY A 13 -2.97 1.99 -11.92
CA GLY A 13 -3.87 3.10 -12.20
C GLY A 13 -3.31 4.48 -11.91
N ILE A 14 -2.15 4.60 -11.24
CA ILE A 14 -1.53 5.88 -10.88
C ILE A 14 -1.38 6.82 -12.10
N PRO A 15 -0.91 6.37 -13.28
CA PRO A 15 -0.83 7.26 -14.46
C PRO A 15 -2.19 7.79 -14.93
N MET A 16 -3.28 7.03 -14.74
CA MET A 16 -4.63 7.48 -15.09
C MET A 16 -5.15 8.54 -14.12
N ALA A 17 -4.82 8.40 -12.82
CA ALA A 17 -5.11 9.42 -11.82
C ALA A 17 -4.38 10.73 -12.11
N PHE A 18 -3.09 10.66 -12.49
CA PHE A 18 -2.33 11.83 -12.95
C PHE A 18 -2.99 12.54 -14.14
N ALA A 19 -3.53 11.78 -15.07
CA ALA A 19 -4.23 12.32 -16.24
C ALA A 19 -5.64 12.85 -15.91
N GLY A 20 -6.10 12.74 -14.66
CA GLY A 20 -7.43 13.17 -14.24
C GLY A 20 -8.57 12.29 -14.76
N LEU A 21 -8.28 11.04 -15.14
CA LEU A 21 -9.29 10.09 -15.63
C LEU A 21 -10.05 9.36 -14.51
N LEU A 22 -9.48 9.37 -13.30
CA LEU A 22 -10.03 8.81 -12.07
C LEU A 22 -9.39 9.54 -10.87
N ASP A 23 -9.98 9.41 -9.70
CA ASP A 23 -9.42 9.98 -8.46
C ASP A 23 -8.41 9.01 -7.82
N PHE A 24 -7.41 9.51 -7.09
CA PHE A 24 -6.43 8.65 -6.41
C PHE A 24 -7.11 7.70 -5.41
N ASP A 25 -8.17 8.14 -4.76
CA ASP A 25 -9.01 7.33 -3.86
C ASP A 25 -9.64 6.11 -4.55
N ASP A 26 -9.92 6.18 -5.86
CA ASP A 26 -10.43 5.04 -6.63
C ASP A 26 -9.41 3.89 -6.74
N LEU A 27 -8.14 4.17 -6.47
CA LEU A 27 -7.04 3.19 -6.54
C LEU A 27 -6.83 2.44 -5.21
N VAL A 28 -7.63 2.72 -4.18
CA VAL A 28 -7.48 2.13 -2.86
C VAL A 28 -8.62 1.14 -2.58
N PHE A 29 -8.26 -0.11 -2.29
CA PHE A 29 -9.22 -1.15 -1.89
C PHE A 29 -9.07 -1.50 -0.41
N TYR A 30 -10.03 -1.10 0.42
CA TYR A 30 -10.01 -1.39 1.85
C TYR A 30 -10.36 -2.85 2.16
N TYR A 31 -9.52 -3.49 2.96
CA TYR A 31 -9.71 -4.87 3.37
C TYR A 31 -10.88 -5.08 4.33
N SER A 32 -11.36 -4.01 4.97
CA SER A 32 -12.55 -4.02 5.84
C SER A 32 -13.82 -4.48 5.11
N GLY A 33 -13.89 -4.33 3.79
CA GLY A 33 -15.02 -4.81 2.97
C GLY A 33 -15.04 -6.32 2.71
N MET A 34 -13.95 -7.04 3.02
CA MET A 34 -13.86 -8.48 2.74
C MET A 34 -14.62 -9.31 3.78
N LYS A 35 -15.62 -10.08 3.33
CA LYS A 35 -16.45 -10.90 4.23
C LYS A 35 -15.87 -12.29 4.57
N ARG A 36 -14.94 -12.79 3.75
CA ARG A 36 -14.43 -14.18 3.83
C ARG A 36 -12.97 -14.29 4.25
N VAL A 37 -12.29 -13.16 4.38
CA VAL A 37 -10.86 -13.10 4.67
C VAL A 37 -10.68 -12.31 5.96
N VAL A 38 -10.07 -12.94 6.96
CA VAL A 38 -9.62 -12.21 8.16
C VAL A 38 -8.34 -11.48 7.79
N HIS A 39 -8.38 -10.15 7.86
CA HIS A 39 -7.21 -9.30 7.78
C HIS A 39 -6.59 -9.14 9.17
N VAL A 40 -5.31 -9.49 9.28
CA VAL A 40 -4.49 -9.27 10.47
C VAL A 40 -3.55 -8.11 10.13
N ARG A 41 -3.77 -6.96 10.76
CA ARG A 41 -3.00 -5.74 10.53
C ARG A 41 -1.69 -5.77 11.30
N ASP A 42 -0.70 -6.46 10.74
CA ASP A 42 0.58 -6.73 11.40
C ASP A 42 1.66 -7.02 10.35
N ASP A 43 2.93 -6.92 10.75
CA ASP A 43 4.08 -7.26 9.90
C ASP A 43 4.45 -8.73 10.07
N VAL A 44 4.78 -9.41 8.97
CA VAL A 44 5.37 -10.75 9.01
C VAL A 44 6.88 -10.64 9.17
N VAL A 45 7.41 -11.16 10.28
CA VAL A 45 8.85 -11.13 10.57
C VAL A 45 9.55 -12.45 10.25
N LYS A 46 8.81 -13.57 10.24
CA LYS A 46 9.36 -14.89 9.94
C LYS A 46 8.27 -15.83 9.42
N ALA A 47 8.57 -16.53 8.33
CA ALA A 47 7.79 -17.68 7.88
C ALA A 47 8.62 -18.96 8.07
N ALA A 48 8.05 -19.96 8.73
CA ALA A 48 8.69 -21.24 8.98
C ALA A 48 7.70 -22.39 8.75
N LYS A 49 8.20 -23.63 8.74
CA LYS A 49 7.37 -24.84 8.54
C LYS A 49 6.22 -24.94 9.53
N ASP A 50 6.39 -24.36 10.72
CA ASP A 50 5.49 -24.51 11.84
C ASP A 50 4.59 -23.27 12.05
N GLY A 51 4.71 -22.25 11.21
CA GLY A 51 3.82 -21.10 11.19
C GLY A 51 4.44 -19.81 10.65
N VAL A 52 3.60 -18.77 10.63
CA VAL A 52 3.97 -17.39 10.29
C VAL A 52 3.99 -16.59 11.59
N TYR A 53 5.09 -15.89 11.85
CA TYR A 53 5.30 -15.10 13.05
C TYR A 53 5.17 -13.62 12.70
N THR A 54 4.42 -12.89 13.51
CA THR A 54 4.18 -11.47 13.31
C THR A 54 5.00 -10.62 14.28
N SER A 55 5.14 -9.32 14.00
CA SER A 55 5.94 -8.41 14.83
C SER A 55 5.34 -8.21 16.22
N SER A 56 4.01 -8.33 16.36
CA SER A 56 3.35 -8.34 17.68
C SER A 56 3.61 -9.58 18.53
N GLY A 57 4.35 -10.57 18.01
CA GLY A 57 4.66 -11.83 18.71
C GLY A 57 3.63 -12.93 18.49
N SER A 58 2.62 -12.71 17.63
CA SER A 58 1.63 -13.73 17.30
C SER A 58 2.22 -14.81 16.39
N ARG A 59 1.73 -16.04 16.54
CA ARG A 59 2.05 -17.17 15.64
C ARG A 59 0.78 -17.67 14.97
N LEU A 60 0.72 -17.51 13.66
CA LEU A 60 -0.40 -17.93 12.82
C LEU A 60 -0.07 -19.27 12.17
N ARG A 61 -0.99 -20.23 12.26
CA ARG A 61 -0.86 -21.56 11.66
C ARG A 61 -1.94 -21.76 10.60
N GLY A 62 -1.59 -22.47 9.54
CA GLY A 62 -2.52 -22.85 8.46
C GLY A 62 -1.98 -24.07 7.72
N GLY A 63 -2.86 -24.77 7.00
CA GLY A 63 -2.47 -25.94 6.19
C GLY A 63 -1.63 -25.59 4.97
N THR A 64 -1.67 -24.34 4.53
CA THR A 64 -0.86 -23.82 3.41
C THR A 64 -0.53 -22.36 3.68
N VAL A 65 0.73 -21.98 3.42
CA VAL A 65 1.21 -20.60 3.49
C VAL A 65 1.49 -20.11 2.07
N VAL A 66 0.82 -19.02 1.68
CA VAL A 66 1.08 -18.34 0.41
C VAL A 66 1.83 -17.06 0.72
N LEU A 67 3.01 -16.90 0.11
CA LEU A 67 3.82 -15.69 0.22
C LEU A 67 3.61 -14.85 -1.04
N ALA A 68 2.92 -13.72 -0.88
CA ALA A 68 2.69 -12.73 -1.93
C ALA A 68 3.38 -11.42 -1.53
N VAL A 69 4.70 -11.49 -1.34
CA VAL A 69 5.52 -10.34 -0.99
C VAL A 69 5.88 -9.56 -2.25
N ASP A 70 5.72 -8.25 -2.17
CA ASP A 70 6.11 -7.32 -3.23
C ASP A 70 7.64 -7.07 -3.19
N ALA A 71 8.16 -6.38 -4.20
CA ALA A 71 9.55 -5.98 -4.25
C ALA A 71 9.91 -5.01 -3.10
N VAL A 72 11.11 -5.16 -2.55
CA VAL A 72 11.68 -4.19 -1.62
C VAL A 72 12.16 -2.98 -2.42
N ARG A 73 11.64 -1.78 -2.11
CA ARG A 73 12.12 -0.54 -2.70
C ARG A 73 13.38 -0.05 -1.99
N ILE A 74 14.38 0.35 -2.78
CA ILE A 74 15.59 1.03 -2.31
C ILE A 74 15.67 2.38 -3.02
N GLY A 75 15.71 3.48 -2.27
CA GLY A 75 15.76 4.84 -2.81
C GLY A 75 14.75 5.80 -2.18
N PRO A 76 14.76 7.09 -2.58
CA PRO A 76 13.84 8.10 -2.05
C PRO A 76 12.37 7.82 -2.44
N PRO A 77 11.39 8.44 -1.74
CA PRO A 77 9.99 8.43 -2.13
C PRO A 77 9.77 8.83 -3.60
N SER A 78 8.83 8.17 -4.26
CA SER A 78 8.54 8.29 -5.70
C SER A 78 7.04 8.04 -5.95
N PHE A 79 6.57 7.98 -7.19
CA PHE A 79 5.17 7.64 -7.52
C PHE A 79 4.81 6.14 -7.28
N SER A 80 5.40 5.52 -6.25
CA SER A 80 5.36 4.07 -6.04
C SER A 80 4.25 3.61 -5.10
N THR A 81 3.65 4.52 -4.35
CA THR A 81 2.35 4.30 -3.71
C THR A 81 1.34 5.31 -4.24
N VAL A 82 0.06 5.01 -4.04
CA VAL A 82 -1.03 5.93 -4.38
C VAL A 82 -0.87 7.25 -3.60
N GLU A 83 -0.59 7.17 -2.30
CA GLU A 83 -0.36 8.32 -1.42
C GLU A 83 0.84 9.17 -1.87
N GLU A 84 1.98 8.55 -2.16
CA GLU A 84 3.16 9.29 -2.64
C GLU A 84 2.88 9.97 -3.99
N ALA A 85 2.10 9.32 -4.87
CA ALA A 85 1.71 9.89 -6.16
C ALA A 85 0.72 11.06 -6.01
N GLU A 86 -0.25 10.97 -5.12
CA GLU A 86 -1.19 12.04 -4.83
C GLU A 86 -0.47 13.29 -4.29
N LEU A 87 0.36 13.12 -3.25
CA LEU A 87 1.13 14.21 -2.64
C LEU A 87 2.03 14.94 -3.65
N SER A 88 2.60 14.20 -4.60
CA SER A 88 3.42 14.78 -5.66
C SER A 88 2.60 15.60 -6.66
N THR A 89 1.34 15.24 -6.90
CA THR A 89 0.43 15.99 -7.78
C THR A 89 0.04 17.32 -7.15
N ASP A 90 -0.27 17.32 -5.86
CA ASP A 90 -0.63 18.53 -5.12
C ASP A 90 0.53 19.53 -5.08
N SER A 91 1.75 19.02 -4.92
CA SER A 91 2.97 19.84 -4.99
C SER A 91 3.19 20.48 -6.37
N LEU A 92 2.73 19.83 -7.45
CA LEU A 92 2.77 20.37 -8.81
C LEU A 92 1.63 21.35 -9.11
N ARG A 93 0.53 21.27 -8.35
CA ARG A 93 -0.63 22.17 -8.48
C ARG A 93 -0.52 23.43 -7.63
N ALA A 94 0.43 23.50 -6.69
CA ALA A 94 0.70 24.71 -5.94
C ALA A 94 1.07 25.87 -6.90
N PRO A 95 0.47 27.07 -6.75
CA PRO A 95 0.85 28.21 -7.57
C PRO A 95 2.34 28.48 -7.38
N ALA A 96 3.06 28.76 -8.48
CA ALA A 96 4.44 29.21 -8.40
C ALA A 96 4.52 30.37 -7.40
N PRO A 97 5.56 30.42 -6.53
CA PRO A 97 5.74 31.56 -5.64
C PRO A 97 5.68 32.82 -6.49
N SER A 98 4.79 33.74 -6.15
CA SER A 98 4.65 35.00 -6.87
C SER A 98 5.98 35.72 -6.78
N ASP A 99 6.72 35.76 -7.88
CA ASP A 99 7.90 36.61 -8.01
C ASP A 99 7.43 38.04 -7.74
N SER A 100 7.77 38.50 -6.54
CA SER A 100 7.44 39.84 -6.07
C SER A 100 8.47 40.76 -6.71
N LEU A 101 8.10 41.36 -7.84
CA LEU A 101 8.83 42.47 -8.47
C LEU A 101 8.55 43.78 -7.74
#